data_AF-A0A434CJC9-F1
#
_entry.id   AF-A0A434CJC9-F1
#
_cell.length_a   1.000
_cell.length_b   1.000
_cell.length_c   1.000
_cell.angle_alpha   90.00
_cell.angle_beta   90.00
_cell.angle_gamma   90.00
#
_symmetry.space_group_name_H-M   'P 1'
#
loop_
_entity.id
_entity.type
_entity.pdbx_description
1 polymer ?
#
loop_
_entity_poly.entity_id
_entity_poly.type
_entity_poly.pdbx_seq_one_letter_code
_entity_poly.pdbx_strand_id
1 'polypeptide(L)'
;MEWRDEGIILGTRKHGETSAILEVMTRAHGRHLGLVRGGRSRKQQPVLQPGNRVDLLWRARLDEHLGTFQAEAIEMNAARLIDSAVAIYGLQTMAAHLRLLPERDAHSGLYETLAVMIAHLDDADVAGELVARFELLVLDELGFGLDLSQCAATGTRQNLAYVSPKSGRAVSRAAGAPWRDKMLVLPAFLQRGSGLRADPAAIEDAFR
;
A
#
# COMPACT_ATOMS: atom_id res chain seq x y z
N MET A 1 -15.12 -8.39 -23.36
CA MET A 1 -15.26 -7.46 -22.23
C MET A 1 -14.24 -6.34 -22.39
N GLU A 2 -14.63 -5.12 -22.02
CA GLU A 2 -13.80 -3.92 -22.13
C GLU A 2 -14.16 -2.98 -20.97
N TRP A 3 -13.15 -2.36 -20.36
CA TRP A 3 -13.33 -1.27 -19.40
C TRP A 3 -12.17 -0.29 -19.46
N ARG A 4 -12.42 0.93 -18.97
CA ARG A 4 -11.43 1.98 -18.80
C ARG A 4 -11.37 2.38 -17.32
N ASP A 5 -10.16 2.55 -16.79
CA ASP A 5 -9.94 2.95 -15.41
C ASP A 5 -8.59 3.67 -15.25
N GLU A 6 -8.41 4.37 -14.16
CA GLU A 6 -7.09 4.84 -13.75
C GLU A 6 -6.42 3.79 -12.86
N GLY A 7 -5.09 3.76 -12.89
CA GLY A 7 -4.35 2.88 -12.01
C GLY A 7 -2.92 3.33 -11.73
N ILE A 8 -2.38 2.82 -10.64
CA ILE A 8 -1.00 3.02 -10.21
C ILE A 8 -0.23 1.73 -10.45
N ILE A 9 0.87 1.83 -11.18
CA ILE A 9 1.67 0.66 -11.55
C ILE A 9 2.39 0.13 -10.31
N LEU A 10 2.17 -1.15 -10.00
CA LEU A 10 2.81 -1.85 -8.88
C LEU A 10 4.07 -2.60 -9.32
N GLY A 11 4.11 -3.01 -10.59
CA GLY A 11 5.18 -3.82 -11.12
C GLY A 11 5.01 -4.14 -12.60
N THR A 12 6.10 -4.59 -13.20
CA THR A 12 6.11 -5.09 -14.57
C THR A 12 7.00 -6.33 -14.68
N ARG A 13 6.60 -7.28 -15.53
CA ARG A 13 7.37 -8.48 -15.83
C ARG A 13 7.47 -8.70 -17.34
N LYS A 14 8.67 -8.99 -17.83
CA LYS A 14 8.90 -9.28 -19.26
C LYS A 14 8.05 -10.48 -19.70
N HIS A 15 7.46 -10.40 -20.88
CA HIS A 15 6.66 -11.47 -21.46
C HIS A 15 6.90 -11.58 -22.97
N GLY A 16 7.51 -12.68 -23.41
CA GLY A 16 7.97 -12.84 -24.78
C GLY A 16 9.00 -11.79 -25.20
N GLU A 17 9.13 -11.57 -26.50
CA GLU A 17 10.18 -10.71 -27.06
C GLU A 17 9.90 -9.22 -26.90
N THR A 18 8.64 -8.79 -27.07
CA THR A 18 8.29 -7.36 -27.16
C THR A 18 7.34 -6.88 -26.08
N SER A 19 6.70 -7.80 -25.36
CA SER A 19 5.59 -7.46 -24.46
C SER A 19 6.00 -7.52 -22.99
N ALA A 20 5.16 -6.94 -22.15
CA ALA A 20 5.30 -6.99 -20.71
C ALA A 20 3.94 -7.26 -20.06
N ILE A 21 3.92 -8.01 -18.97
CA ILE A 21 2.77 -8.08 -18.08
C ILE A 21 2.90 -6.91 -17.12
N LEU A 22 1.86 -6.09 -17.07
CA LEU A 22 1.73 -4.96 -16.16
C LEU A 22 0.81 -5.37 -15.00
N GLU A 23 1.24 -5.04 -13.79
CA GLU A 23 0.43 -5.16 -12.58
C GLU A 23 0.11 -3.77 -12.06
N VAL A 24 -1.18 -3.50 -11.84
CA VAL A 24 -1.67 -2.17 -11.50
C VAL A 24 -2.69 -2.28 -10.37
N MET A 25 -2.63 -1.37 -9.40
CA MET A 25 -3.75 -1.11 -8.50
C MET A 25 -4.67 -0.11 -9.20
N THR A 26 -5.84 -0.56 -9.66
CA THR A 26 -6.81 0.33 -10.32
C THR A 26 -7.81 0.87 -9.31
N ARG A 27 -8.46 1.98 -9.66
CA ARG A 27 -9.38 2.67 -8.77
C ARG A 27 -10.65 1.88 -8.49
N ALA A 28 -11.23 1.25 -9.51
CA ALA A 28 -12.53 0.59 -9.42
C ALA A 28 -12.50 -0.92 -9.67
N HIS A 29 -11.39 -1.46 -10.18
CA HIS A 29 -11.26 -2.89 -10.55
C HIS A 29 -10.17 -3.62 -9.76
N GLY A 30 -9.68 -3.01 -8.68
CA GLY A 30 -8.74 -3.63 -7.77
C GLY A 30 -7.34 -3.83 -8.34
N ARG A 31 -6.59 -4.75 -7.73
CA ARG A 31 -5.31 -5.19 -8.29
C ARG A 31 -5.57 -5.99 -9.55
N HIS A 32 -5.07 -5.52 -10.69
CA HIS A 32 -5.37 -6.08 -12.00
C HIS A 32 -4.10 -6.28 -12.84
N LEU A 33 -4.06 -7.40 -13.57
CA LEU A 33 -2.96 -7.73 -14.47
C LEU A 33 -3.41 -7.68 -15.93
N GLY A 34 -2.49 -7.28 -16.80
CA GLY A 34 -2.74 -7.27 -18.24
C GLY A 34 -1.47 -7.18 -19.07
N LEU A 35 -1.55 -7.70 -20.28
CA LEU A 35 -0.46 -7.70 -21.25
C LEU A 35 -0.41 -6.35 -21.98
N VAL A 36 0.73 -5.66 -21.88
CA VAL A 36 1.03 -4.50 -22.71
C VAL A 36 1.88 -4.94 -23.90
N ARG A 37 1.29 -4.94 -25.10
CA ARG A 37 2.00 -5.20 -26.35
C ARG A 37 3.00 -4.09 -26.61
N GLY A 38 4.25 -4.44 -26.94
CA GLY A 38 5.31 -3.44 -27.11
C GLY A 38 5.73 -2.75 -25.81
N GLY A 39 5.33 -3.27 -24.63
CA GLY A 39 5.71 -2.73 -23.33
C GLY A 39 7.22 -2.69 -23.09
N ARG A 40 7.99 -3.49 -23.84
CA ARG A 40 9.47 -3.48 -23.82
C ARG A 40 10.08 -2.42 -24.73
N SER A 41 9.30 -1.66 -25.48
CA SER A 41 9.84 -0.61 -26.36
C SER A 41 10.42 0.56 -25.55
N ARG A 42 11.39 1.28 -26.13
CA ARG A 42 11.97 2.48 -25.52
C ARG A 42 10.92 3.56 -25.21
N LYS A 43 9.84 3.60 -26.00
CA LYS A 43 8.72 4.54 -25.80
C LYS A 43 7.86 4.15 -24.60
N GLN A 44 7.59 2.86 -24.39
CA GLN A 44 6.67 2.40 -23.35
C GLN A 44 7.34 2.17 -21.99
N GLN A 45 8.60 1.72 -21.96
CA GLN A 45 9.28 1.40 -20.70
C GLN A 45 9.25 2.51 -19.64
N PRO A 46 9.42 3.81 -19.97
CA PRO A 46 9.33 4.89 -18.99
C PRO A 46 7.92 5.07 -18.41
N VAL A 47 6.88 4.82 -19.20
CA VAL A 47 5.47 4.88 -18.76
C VAL A 47 5.18 3.73 -17.80
N LEU A 48 5.71 2.54 -18.09
CA LEU A 48 5.42 1.31 -17.34
C LEU A 48 6.24 1.13 -16.03
N GLN A 49 6.82 2.21 -15.51
CA GLN A 49 7.57 2.16 -14.25
C GLN A 49 6.64 2.11 -13.04
N PRO A 50 6.99 1.35 -11.99
CA PRO A 50 6.26 1.37 -10.72
C PRO A 50 6.09 2.79 -10.17
N GLY A 51 4.92 3.06 -9.61
CA GLY A 51 4.55 4.35 -9.02
C GLY A 51 3.96 5.35 -10.01
N ASN A 52 4.15 5.17 -11.32
CA ASN A 52 3.47 5.99 -12.31
C ASN A 52 1.95 5.75 -12.26
N ARG A 53 1.20 6.83 -12.45
CA ARG A 53 -0.25 6.78 -12.63
C ARG A 53 -0.59 6.82 -14.11
N VAL A 54 -1.46 5.91 -14.52
CA VAL A 54 -1.82 5.69 -15.92
C VAL A 54 -3.32 5.61 -16.10
N ASP A 55 -3.79 6.09 -17.24
CA ASP A 55 -5.11 5.76 -17.76
C ASP A 55 -4.99 4.44 -18.52
N LEU A 56 -5.91 3.52 -18.25
CA LEU A 56 -5.89 2.16 -18.77
C LEU A 56 -7.15 1.86 -19.55
N LEU A 57 -6.96 1.32 -20.75
CA LEU A 57 -7.99 0.57 -21.45
C LEU A 57 -7.65 -0.92 -21.40
N TRP A 58 -8.51 -1.71 -20.76
CA TRP A 58 -8.35 -3.15 -20.66
C TRP A 58 -9.38 -3.89 -21.51
N ARG A 59 -8.92 -4.94 -22.20
CA ARG A 59 -9.75 -5.76 -23.08
C ARG A 59 -9.44 -7.24 -22.92
N ALA A 60 -10.47 -8.07 -22.85
CA ALA A 60 -10.34 -9.52 -22.89
C ALA A 60 -11.59 -10.20 -23.44
N ARG A 61 -11.47 -11.49 -23.79
CA ARG A 61 -12.64 -12.31 -24.18
C ARG A 61 -13.57 -12.52 -22.98
N LEU A 62 -13.01 -12.97 -21.86
CA LEU A 62 -13.68 -13.17 -20.57
C LEU A 62 -13.00 -12.27 -19.52
N ASP A 63 -13.74 -11.85 -18.51
CA ASP A 63 -13.25 -11.10 -17.34
C ASP A 63 -12.14 -11.83 -16.60
N GLU A 64 -12.23 -13.16 -16.54
CA GLU A 64 -11.26 -14.01 -15.86
C GLU A 64 -9.90 -14.12 -16.57
N HIS A 65 -9.84 -13.85 -17.88
CA HIS A 65 -8.64 -13.97 -18.68
C HIS A 65 -7.60 -12.88 -18.38
N LEU A 66 -6.33 -13.17 -18.66
CA LEU A 66 -5.31 -12.12 -18.78
C LEU A 66 -5.60 -11.27 -20.02
N GLY A 67 -6.20 -10.10 -19.81
CA GLY A 67 -6.50 -9.16 -20.88
C GLY A 67 -5.29 -8.40 -21.39
N THR A 68 -5.50 -7.55 -22.38
CA THR A 68 -4.50 -6.60 -22.89
C THR A 68 -4.76 -5.22 -22.34
N PHE A 69 -3.70 -4.53 -21.92
CA PHE A 69 -3.74 -3.12 -21.55
C PHE A 69 -3.25 -2.24 -22.70
N GLN A 70 -3.94 -1.12 -22.91
CA GLN A 70 -3.34 0.10 -23.43
C GLN A 70 -3.16 1.05 -22.25
N ALA A 71 -1.95 1.57 -22.06
CA ALA A 71 -1.60 2.41 -20.92
C ALA A 71 -1.10 3.77 -21.42
N GLU A 72 -1.69 4.84 -20.92
CA GLU A 72 -1.31 6.22 -21.20
C GLU A 72 -0.89 6.90 -19.90
N ALA A 73 0.22 7.63 -19.91
CA ALA A 73 0.72 8.30 -18.71
C ALA A 73 -0.21 9.45 -18.30
N ILE A 74 -0.65 9.44 -17.04
CA ILE A 74 -1.24 10.60 -16.39
C ILE A 74 -0.16 11.33 -15.61
N GLU A 75 0.64 10.59 -14.83
CA GLU A 75 1.69 11.15 -13.98
C GLU A 75 2.91 10.23 -13.92
N MET A 76 4.08 10.81 -14.19
CA MET A 76 5.35 10.09 -14.27
C MET A 76 6.15 10.17 -12.96
N ASN A 77 5.54 9.73 -11.85
CA ASN A 77 6.13 9.74 -10.51
C ASN A 77 7.49 9.04 -10.44
N ALA A 78 7.70 7.97 -11.20
CA ALA A 78 8.92 7.17 -11.16
C ALA A 78 10.19 7.99 -11.43
N ALA A 79 10.11 9.04 -12.25
CA ALA A 79 11.24 9.92 -12.53
C ALA A 79 11.74 10.66 -11.27
N ARG A 80 10.84 10.99 -10.35
CA ARG A 80 11.17 11.62 -9.06
C ARG A 80 11.59 10.58 -8.02
N LEU A 81 10.88 9.45 -7.97
CA LEU A 81 11.09 8.42 -6.94
C LEU A 81 12.42 7.66 -7.11
N ILE A 82 12.92 7.52 -8.34
CA ILE A 82 14.11 6.70 -8.62
C ILE A 82 15.40 7.21 -7.96
N ASP A 83 15.46 8.50 -7.65
CA ASP A 83 16.62 9.12 -7.00
C ASP A 83 16.60 8.97 -5.46
N SER A 84 15.53 8.39 -4.90
CA SER A 84 15.38 8.17 -3.45
C SER A 84 15.29 6.68 -3.12
N ALA A 85 16.31 6.17 -2.41
CA ALA A 85 16.32 4.78 -1.95
C ALA A 85 15.13 4.47 -1.03
N VAL A 86 14.76 5.43 -0.16
CA VAL A 86 13.61 5.31 0.73
C VAL A 86 12.31 5.22 -0.07
N ALA A 87 12.16 6.05 -1.11
CA ALA A 87 10.98 6.02 -1.96
C ALA A 87 10.82 4.69 -2.70
N ILE A 88 11.91 4.17 -3.27
CA ILE A 88 11.91 2.88 -3.96
C ILE A 88 11.50 1.78 -2.99
N TYR A 89 12.11 1.74 -1.80
CA TYR A 89 11.80 0.73 -0.79
C TYR A 89 10.35 0.82 -0.32
N GLY A 90 9.87 2.03 0.00
CA GLY A 90 8.49 2.25 0.42
C GLY A 90 7.48 1.83 -0.64
N LEU A 91 7.71 2.17 -1.91
CA LEU A 91 6.85 1.77 -3.02
C LEU A 91 6.84 0.25 -3.22
N GLN A 92 8.01 -0.40 -3.17
CA GLN A 92 8.11 -1.86 -3.29
C GLN A 92 7.39 -2.57 -2.14
N THR A 93 7.54 -2.07 -0.92
CA THR A 93 6.87 -2.57 0.28
C THR A 93 5.36 -2.43 0.14
N MET A 94 4.84 -1.26 -0.24
CA MET A 94 3.40 -1.10 -0.46
C MET A 94 2.86 -1.99 -1.58
N ALA A 95 3.60 -2.13 -2.68
CA ALA A 95 3.23 -3.04 -3.77
C ALA A 95 3.22 -4.51 -3.31
N ALA A 96 4.14 -4.92 -2.44
CA ALA A 96 4.16 -6.25 -1.85
C ALA A 96 2.93 -6.49 -0.96
N HIS A 97 2.54 -5.52 -0.13
CA HIS A 97 1.34 -5.60 0.70
C HIS A 97 0.06 -5.69 -0.15
N LEU A 98 -0.05 -4.91 -1.22
CA LEU A 98 -1.20 -4.98 -2.14
C LEU A 98 -1.32 -6.34 -2.85
N ARG A 99 -0.23 -7.10 -2.99
CA ARG A 99 -0.25 -8.47 -3.52
C ARG A 99 -0.84 -9.50 -2.57
N LEU A 100 -1.02 -9.14 -1.29
CA LEU A 100 -1.74 -9.98 -0.32
C LEU A 100 -3.26 -9.93 -0.56
N LEU A 101 -3.76 -8.90 -1.23
CA LEU A 101 -5.17 -8.76 -1.57
C LEU A 101 -5.52 -9.62 -2.79
N PRO A 102 -6.76 -10.12 -2.89
CA PRO A 102 -7.25 -10.83 -4.06
C PRO A 102 -7.09 -9.99 -5.34
N GLU A 103 -6.84 -10.65 -6.47
CA GLU A 103 -6.92 -9.99 -7.76
C GLU A 103 -8.36 -9.61 -8.07
N ARG A 104 -8.54 -8.45 -8.72
CA ARG A 104 -9.83 -7.96 -9.19
C ARG A 104 -10.85 -7.64 -8.10
N ASP A 105 -10.41 -7.49 -6.85
CA ASP A 105 -11.25 -7.03 -5.74
C ASP A 105 -11.05 -5.53 -5.50
N ALA A 106 -12.15 -4.78 -5.49
CA ALA A 106 -12.11 -3.32 -5.55
C ALA A 106 -11.86 -2.71 -4.16
N HIS A 107 -10.69 -2.09 -3.98
CA HIS A 107 -10.35 -1.34 -2.76
C HIS A 107 -10.03 0.12 -3.11
N SER A 108 -11.07 0.93 -3.35
CA SER A 108 -10.91 2.33 -3.74
C SER A 108 -10.19 3.17 -2.67
N GLY A 109 -10.45 2.91 -1.39
CA GLY A 109 -9.76 3.59 -0.28
C GLY A 109 -8.25 3.36 -0.28
N LEU A 110 -7.80 2.13 -0.55
CA LEU A 110 -6.38 1.80 -0.71
C LEU A 110 -5.78 2.48 -1.94
N TYR A 111 -6.51 2.53 -3.06
CA TYR A 111 -6.04 3.25 -4.25
C TYR A 111 -5.82 4.74 -3.97
N GLU A 112 -6.80 5.43 -3.38
CA GLU A 112 -6.67 6.86 -3.05
C GLU A 112 -5.51 7.11 -2.07
N THR A 113 -5.39 6.23 -1.08
CA THR A 113 -4.30 6.31 -0.09
C THR A 113 -2.94 6.14 -0.77
N LEU A 114 -2.79 5.13 -1.63
CA LEU A 114 -1.56 4.90 -2.40
C LEU A 114 -1.19 6.10 -3.27
N ALA A 115 -2.18 6.70 -3.94
CA ALA A 115 -1.99 7.88 -4.79
C ALA A 115 -1.41 9.06 -3.99
N VAL A 116 -1.99 9.34 -2.83
CA VAL A 116 -1.51 10.40 -1.93
C VAL A 116 -0.11 10.09 -1.40
N MET A 117 0.13 8.85 -0.96
CA MET A 117 1.41 8.46 -0.37
C MET A 117 2.56 8.57 -1.36
N ILE A 118 2.36 8.14 -2.61
CA ILE A 118 3.39 8.21 -3.67
C ILE A 118 3.92 9.64 -3.87
N ALA A 119 3.08 10.66 -3.68
CA ALA A 119 3.49 12.05 -3.78
C ALA A 119 4.50 12.47 -2.69
N HIS A 120 4.62 11.70 -1.61
CA HIS A 120 5.41 12.04 -0.42
C HIS A 120 6.51 11.01 -0.06
N LEU A 121 6.66 9.93 -0.83
CA LEU A 121 7.59 8.84 -0.52
C LEU A 121 9.08 9.23 -0.60
N ASP A 122 9.41 10.29 -1.32
CA ASP A 122 10.78 10.81 -1.44
C ASP A 122 11.22 11.65 -0.24
N ASP A 123 10.30 12.02 0.65
CA ASP A 123 10.60 12.61 1.95
C ASP A 123 10.88 11.50 2.98
N ALA A 124 12.16 11.33 3.32
CA ALA A 124 12.60 10.30 4.24
C ALA A 124 12.06 10.46 5.67
N ASP A 125 11.75 11.70 6.09
CA ASP A 125 11.21 11.97 7.42
C ASP A 125 9.75 11.54 7.55
N VAL A 126 9.04 11.40 6.41
CA VAL A 126 7.61 11.09 6.36
C VAL A 126 7.33 9.67 5.86
N ALA A 127 8.18 9.12 4.98
CA ALA A 127 7.94 7.84 4.31
C ALA A 127 7.72 6.67 5.28
N GLY A 128 8.49 6.58 6.37
CA GLY A 128 8.34 5.51 7.37
C GLY A 128 6.96 5.53 8.04
N GLU A 129 6.50 6.73 8.44
CA GLU A 129 5.18 6.91 9.05
C GLU A 129 4.07 6.52 8.07
N LEU A 130 4.21 6.94 6.81
CA LEU A 130 3.26 6.61 5.75
C LEU A 130 3.15 5.09 5.57
N VAL A 131 4.28 4.39 5.40
CA VAL A 131 4.27 2.93 5.20
C VAL A 131 3.62 2.21 6.39
N ALA A 132 3.95 2.57 7.63
CA ALA A 132 3.33 1.97 8.81
C ALA A 132 1.81 2.19 8.85
N ARG A 133 1.34 3.39 8.49
CA ARG A 133 -0.11 3.67 8.40
C ARG A 133 -0.80 2.88 7.28
N PHE A 134 -0.11 2.68 6.16
CA PHE A 134 -0.63 1.90 5.05
C PHE A 134 -0.76 0.42 5.40
N GLU A 135 0.20 -0.15 6.12
CA GLU A 135 0.11 -1.52 6.61
C GLU A 135 -1.11 -1.72 7.52
N LEU A 136 -1.40 -0.77 8.42
CA LEU A 136 -2.62 -0.81 9.22
C LEU A 136 -3.90 -0.79 8.36
N LEU A 137 -3.90 -0.01 7.27
CA LEU A 137 -5.03 0.04 6.34
C LEU A 137 -5.20 -1.28 5.59
N VAL A 138 -4.10 -1.87 5.12
CA VAL A 138 -4.12 -3.20 4.46
C VAL A 138 -4.63 -4.28 5.42
N LEU A 139 -4.24 -4.24 6.69
CA LEU A 139 -4.75 -5.17 7.70
C LEU A 139 -6.27 -5.00 7.92
N ASP A 140 -6.77 -3.77 7.91
CA ASP A 140 -8.21 -3.49 8.03
C ASP A 140 -8.99 -4.06 6.82
N GLU A 141 -8.48 -3.83 5.61
CA GLU A 141 -9.07 -4.34 4.35
C GLU A 141 -9.03 -5.87 4.25
N LEU A 142 -8.02 -6.52 4.84
CA LEU A 142 -7.95 -7.97 4.99
C LEU A 142 -8.89 -8.53 6.09
N GLY A 143 -9.58 -7.66 6.83
CA GLY A 143 -10.55 -8.04 7.84
C GLY A 143 -9.97 -8.35 9.22
N PHE A 144 -8.72 -7.96 9.51
CA PHE A 144 -8.17 -8.09 10.87
C PHE A 144 -8.88 -7.21 11.90
N GLY A 145 -9.50 -6.11 11.46
CA GLY A 145 -10.39 -5.28 12.28
C GLY A 145 -9.73 -4.72 13.54
N LEU A 146 -8.57 -4.09 13.38
CA LEU A 146 -7.79 -3.55 14.51
C LEU A 146 -8.57 -2.45 15.24
N ASP A 147 -8.74 -2.60 16.55
CA ASP A 147 -9.29 -1.55 17.41
C ASP A 147 -8.20 -0.96 18.30
N LEU A 148 -7.59 0.11 17.81
CA LEU A 148 -6.54 0.86 18.50
C LEU A 148 -7.08 2.05 19.30
N SER A 149 -8.41 2.16 19.45
CA SER A 149 -9.05 3.36 20.03
C SER A 149 -9.28 3.28 21.53
N GLN A 150 -9.28 2.08 22.11
CA GLN A 150 -9.53 1.85 23.52
C GLN A 150 -8.88 0.54 24.01
N CYS A 151 -8.61 0.48 25.31
CA CYS A 151 -8.00 -0.67 25.95
C CYS A 151 -8.97 -1.85 25.99
N ALA A 152 -8.57 -2.99 25.44
CA ALA A 152 -9.37 -4.21 25.42
C ALA A 152 -9.76 -4.73 26.82
N ALA A 153 -8.92 -4.49 27.83
CA ALA A 153 -9.14 -5.01 29.19
C ALA A 153 -9.97 -4.07 30.08
N THR A 154 -9.96 -2.76 29.82
CA THR A 154 -10.50 -1.75 30.76
C THR A 154 -11.45 -0.75 30.10
N GLY A 155 -11.51 -0.70 28.76
CA GLY A 155 -12.28 0.30 28.01
C GLY A 155 -11.71 1.72 28.03
N THR A 156 -10.63 1.99 28.79
CA THR A 156 -10.01 3.33 28.81
C THR A 156 -9.43 3.70 27.44
N ARG A 157 -9.51 4.97 27.09
CA ARG A 157 -8.89 5.54 25.87
C ARG A 157 -7.53 6.17 26.13
N GLN A 158 -7.08 6.16 27.38
CA GLN A 158 -5.84 6.81 27.80
C GLN A 158 -4.71 5.80 27.99
N ASN A 159 -3.47 6.27 27.82
CA ASN A 159 -2.25 5.50 28.05
C ASN A 159 -2.21 4.17 27.29
N LEU A 160 -2.79 4.13 26.08
CA LEU A 160 -2.68 3.00 25.16
C LEU A 160 -1.22 2.89 24.71
N ALA A 161 -0.58 1.78 25.05
CA ALA A 161 0.86 1.61 24.86
C ALA A 161 1.22 0.32 24.13
N TYR A 162 0.26 -0.59 23.98
CA TYR A 162 0.47 -1.92 23.45
C TYR A 162 -0.63 -2.34 22.51
N VAL A 163 -0.35 -3.31 21.63
CA VAL A 163 -1.34 -4.07 20.86
C VAL A 163 -1.24 -5.54 21.24
N SER A 164 -2.38 -6.16 21.54
CA SER A 164 -2.46 -7.59 21.81
C SER A 164 -2.44 -8.39 20.50
N PRO A 165 -1.43 -9.25 20.25
CA PRO A 165 -1.38 -10.09 19.04
C PRO A 165 -2.57 -11.04 18.94
N LYS A 166 -3.17 -11.42 20.08
CA LYS A 166 -4.30 -12.34 20.13
C LYS A 166 -5.60 -11.70 19.62
N SER A 167 -5.78 -10.40 19.85
CA SER A 167 -7.06 -9.72 19.60
C SER A 167 -6.97 -8.58 18.61
N GLY A 168 -5.77 -8.11 18.22
CA GLY A 168 -5.60 -6.93 17.38
C GLY A 168 -6.09 -5.63 18.02
N ARG A 169 -6.13 -5.57 19.36
CA ARG A 169 -6.69 -4.43 20.11
C ARG A 169 -5.63 -3.74 20.94
N ALA A 170 -5.79 -2.43 21.11
CA ALA A 170 -4.96 -1.65 22.01
C ALA A 170 -5.12 -2.11 23.46
N VAL A 171 -4.03 -2.01 24.23
CA VAL A 171 -4.01 -2.28 25.66
C VAL A 171 -3.27 -1.12 26.36
N SER A 172 -3.86 -0.64 27.45
CA SER A 172 -3.25 0.43 28.25
C SER A 172 -2.00 -0.07 28.97
N ARG A 173 -1.07 0.84 29.26
CA ARG A 173 0.20 0.50 29.93
C ARG A 173 0.00 -0.30 31.22
N ALA A 174 -0.97 0.10 32.05
CA ALA A 174 -1.27 -0.58 33.31
C ALA A 174 -1.85 -1.99 33.09
N ALA A 175 -2.82 -2.13 32.18
CA ALA A 175 -3.45 -3.42 31.90
C ALA A 175 -2.51 -4.41 31.18
N GLY A 176 -1.59 -3.89 30.36
CA GLY A 176 -0.63 -4.69 29.62
C GLY A 176 0.63 -5.05 30.42
N ALA A 177 0.89 -4.41 31.57
CA ALA A 177 2.12 -4.63 32.34
C ALA A 177 2.42 -6.10 32.68
N PRO A 178 1.43 -6.95 33.08
CA PRO A 178 1.68 -8.36 33.34
C PRO A 178 2.04 -9.19 32.09
N TRP A 179 1.73 -8.67 30.90
CA TRP A 179 1.86 -9.36 29.62
C TRP A 179 2.83 -8.67 28.66
N ARG A 180 3.62 -7.72 29.16
CA ARG A 180 4.43 -6.79 28.35
C ARG A 180 5.27 -7.51 27.29
N ASP A 181 5.93 -8.60 27.67
CA ASP A 181 6.84 -9.36 26.80
C ASP A 181 6.12 -10.15 25.70
N LYS A 182 4.79 -10.20 25.73
CA LYS A 182 3.93 -10.86 24.74
C LYS A 182 3.10 -9.87 23.91
N MET A 183 3.30 -8.57 24.13
CA MET A 183 2.55 -7.51 23.50
C MET A 183 3.41 -6.79 22.47
N LEU A 184 2.81 -6.34 21.37
CA LEU A 184 3.46 -5.42 20.45
C LEU A 184 3.37 -4.01 21.03
N VAL A 185 4.35 -3.16 20.73
CA VAL A 185 4.29 -1.75 21.11
C VAL A 185 3.24 -1.04 20.25
N LEU A 186 2.50 -0.10 20.83
CA LEU A 186 1.63 0.81 20.08
C LEU A 186 2.27 2.20 20.05
N PRO A 187 2.99 2.56 18.98
CA PRO A 187 3.46 3.92 18.76
C PRO A 187 2.31 4.93 18.78
N ALA A 188 2.52 6.06 19.46
CA ALA A 188 1.47 7.06 19.66
C ALA A 188 0.98 7.70 18.34
N PHE A 189 1.86 7.84 17.34
CA PHE A 189 1.50 8.41 16.04
C PHE A 189 0.48 7.54 15.28
N LEU A 190 0.47 6.21 15.49
CA LEU A 190 -0.48 5.30 14.86
C LEU A 190 -1.90 5.39 15.44
N GLN A 191 -2.08 6.03 16.59
CA GLN A 191 -3.41 6.27 17.14
C GLN A 191 -4.19 7.24 16.25
N ARG A 192 -5.44 6.89 15.92
CA ARG A 192 -6.30 7.74 15.10
C ARG A 192 -6.47 9.11 15.75
N GLY A 193 -6.22 10.17 14.99
CA GLY A 193 -6.39 11.55 15.44
C GLY A 193 -5.33 12.03 16.45
N SER A 194 -4.21 11.32 16.62
CA SER A 194 -3.14 11.77 17.52
C SER A 194 -2.56 13.13 17.15
N GLY A 195 -2.51 13.45 15.84
CA GLY A 195 -1.83 14.64 15.32
C GLY A 195 -0.32 14.62 15.53
N LEU A 196 0.23 13.50 16.01
CA LEU A 196 1.65 13.33 16.28
C LEU A 196 2.36 12.83 15.03
N ARG A 197 3.58 13.36 14.81
CA ARG A 197 4.53 12.83 13.84
C ARG A 197 5.36 11.72 14.48
N ALA A 198 5.77 10.75 13.69
CA ALA A 198 6.72 9.75 14.14
C ALA A 198 8.13 10.35 14.26
N ASP A 199 8.85 9.97 15.32
CA ASP A 199 10.30 10.10 15.38
C ASP A 199 10.95 8.76 14.97
N PRO A 200 12.27 8.70 14.74
CA PRO A 200 12.93 7.46 14.29
C PRO A 200 12.72 6.27 15.25
N ALA A 201 12.69 6.49 16.56
CA ALA A 201 12.48 5.43 17.53
C ALA A 201 11.05 4.89 17.48
N ALA A 202 10.06 5.77 17.32
CA ALA A 202 8.66 5.39 17.14
C ALA A 202 8.45 4.62 15.82
N ILE A 203 9.18 4.98 14.75
CA ILE A 203 9.17 4.22 13.50
C ILE A 203 9.75 2.81 13.72
N GLU A 204 10.88 2.67 14.41
CA GLU A 204 11.42 1.35 14.73
C GLU A 204 10.43 0.49 15.52
N ASP A 205 9.77 1.08 16.52
CA ASP A 205 8.74 0.39 17.31
C ASP A 205 7.51 -0.01 16.48
N ALA A 206 7.22 0.70 15.37
CA ALA A 206 6.11 0.35 14.47
C ALA A 206 6.39 -0.89 13.60
N PHE A 207 7.67 -1.18 13.32
CA PHE A 207 8.10 -2.28 12.45
C PHE A 207 8.73 -3.47 13.21
N ARG A 208 8.59 -3.52 14.54
CA ARG A 208 9.02 -4.64 15.40
C ARG A 208 7.86 -5.52 15.82
#